data_AF-J9SE15-F1
#
_entry.id   AF-J9SE15-F1
#
_cell.length_a   1.000
_cell.length_b   1.000
_cell.length_c   1.000
_cell.angle_alpha   90.00
_cell.angle_beta   90.00
_cell.angle_gamma   90.00
#
_symmetry.space_group_name_H-M   'P 1'
#
loop_
_entity.id
_entity.type
_entity.pdbx_description
1 polymer ?
#
loop_
_entity_poly.entity_id
_entity_poly.type
_entity_poly.pdbx_seq_one_letter_code
_entity_poly.pdbx_strand_id
1 'polypeptide(L)'
;MIHAGEAIERIIEERWGATLAAHRSHIGDRLASNDVFDENFKLTLREVRAPTFTNQSLDIRLDWAVYDPSQSATFPTSINPRLIILFLSFHQVDDSDYSAKRWQHTTVEEQEAWVYSALGKQWFDYAYRIQTSRSLVRYRPTRFVVFADDAGEPFLAPEDFNWMLASGNDPSVRLKLRPRHPTHELEQALLTVGDVTSVPGPT
;
A
#
# COMPACT_ATOMS: atom_id res chain seq x y z
N MET A 1 -12.21 -0.91 -24.32
CA MET A 1 -11.33 0.21 -23.93
C MET A 1 -10.49 -0.34 -22.79
N ILE A 2 -9.19 -0.56 -22.98
CA ILE A 2 -8.33 -1.06 -21.89
C ILE A 2 -8.17 0.11 -20.92
N HIS A 3 -8.51 -0.07 -19.64
CA HIS A 3 -8.33 0.98 -18.65
C HIS A 3 -6.83 1.30 -18.55
N ALA A 4 -6.45 2.59 -18.53
CA ALA A 4 -5.03 2.99 -18.53
C ALA A 4 -4.19 2.31 -17.42
N GLY A 5 -4.81 2.01 -16.27
CA GLY A 5 -4.22 1.21 -15.20
C GLY A 5 -3.85 -0.22 -15.61
N GLU A 6 -4.73 -0.94 -16.32
CA GLU A 6 -4.48 -2.33 -16.76
C GLU A 6 -3.28 -2.42 -17.71
N ALA A 7 -3.12 -1.42 -18.59
CA ALA A 7 -1.98 -1.35 -19.50
C ALA A 7 -0.66 -1.11 -18.74
N ILE A 8 -0.68 -0.22 -17.75
CA ILE A 8 0.47 0.06 -16.88
C ILE A 8 0.84 -1.20 -16.08
N GLU A 9 -0.14 -1.88 -15.48
CA GLU A 9 0.08 -3.09 -14.69
C GLU A 9 0.72 -4.21 -15.49
N ARG A 10 0.27 -4.42 -16.72
CA ARG A 10 0.89 -5.44 -17.58
C ARG A 10 2.37 -5.13 -17.81
N ILE A 11 2.72 -3.87 -18.06
CA ILE A 11 4.13 -3.47 -18.21
C ILE A 11 4.88 -3.66 -16.90
N ILE A 12 4.25 -3.37 -15.75
CA ILE A 12 4.87 -3.57 -14.44
C ILE A 12 5.16 -5.04 -14.21
N GLU A 13 4.18 -5.91 -14.43
CA GLU A 13 4.30 -7.36 -14.22
C GLU A 13 5.35 -7.98 -15.16
N GLU A 14 5.37 -7.59 -16.44
CA GLU A 14 6.35 -8.07 -17.43
C GLU A 14 7.80 -7.75 -17.04
N ARG A 15 8.04 -6.57 -16.45
CA ARG A 15 9.41 -6.08 -16.19
C ARG A 15 9.88 -6.28 -14.75
N TRP A 16 8.98 -6.17 -13.78
CA TRP A 16 9.29 -6.21 -12.35
C TRP A 16 8.49 -7.25 -11.57
N GLY A 17 7.56 -7.98 -12.20
CA GLY A 17 6.68 -8.95 -11.53
C GLY A 17 7.44 -9.99 -10.72
N ALA A 18 8.53 -10.54 -11.25
CA ALA A 18 9.38 -11.50 -10.53
C ALA A 18 10.01 -10.91 -9.26
N THR A 19 10.51 -9.66 -9.34
CA THR A 19 11.10 -8.96 -8.18
C THR A 19 10.03 -8.65 -7.13
N LEU A 20 8.86 -8.15 -7.57
CA LEU A 20 7.74 -7.86 -6.67
C LEU A 20 7.17 -9.13 -6.03
N ALA A 21 7.15 -10.26 -6.75
CA ALA A 21 6.76 -11.55 -6.21
C ALA A 21 7.75 -12.05 -5.14
N ALA A 22 9.06 -11.90 -5.38
CA ALA A 22 10.07 -12.22 -4.38
C ALA A 22 9.92 -11.36 -3.11
N HIS A 23 9.56 -10.08 -3.27
CA HIS A 23 9.27 -9.21 -2.14
C HIS A 23 8.05 -9.66 -1.35
N ARG A 24 6.94 -9.99 -2.02
CA ARG A 24 5.76 -10.55 -1.35
C ARG A 24 6.08 -11.83 -0.60
N SER A 25 6.83 -12.75 -1.21
CA SER A 25 7.26 -13.98 -0.56
C SER A 25 8.04 -13.68 0.72
N HIS A 26 9.00 -12.76 0.66
CA HIS A 26 9.79 -12.39 1.83
C HIS A 26 8.95 -11.70 2.92
N ILE A 27 7.94 -10.91 2.54
CA ILE A 27 6.97 -10.36 3.50
C ILE A 27 6.20 -11.51 4.15
N GLY A 28 5.69 -12.48 3.37
CA GLY A 28 5.02 -13.67 3.90
C GLY A 28 5.88 -14.45 4.90
N ASP A 29 7.14 -14.71 4.57
CA ASP A 29 8.11 -15.36 5.47
C ASP A 29 8.28 -14.57 6.78
N ARG A 30 8.24 -13.23 6.70
CA ARG A 30 8.30 -12.36 7.88
C ARG A 30 7.02 -12.39 8.69
N LEU A 31 5.84 -12.37 8.09
CA LEU A 31 4.57 -12.45 8.81
C LEU A 31 4.50 -13.73 9.66
N ALA A 32 4.98 -14.84 9.10
CA ALA A 32 5.05 -16.14 9.77
C ALA A 32 6.15 -16.25 10.84
N SER A 33 7.08 -15.28 10.90
CA SER A 33 8.10 -15.26 11.94
C SER A 33 7.52 -14.78 13.27
N ASN A 34 7.95 -15.40 14.36
CA ASN A 34 7.66 -14.93 15.73
C ASN A 34 8.57 -13.75 16.15
N ASP A 35 9.19 -13.07 15.18
CA ASP A 35 10.07 -11.94 15.46
C ASP A 35 9.24 -10.80 16.06
N VAL A 36 9.79 -10.15 17.09
CA VAL A 36 9.20 -8.94 17.64
C VAL A 36 9.42 -7.81 16.64
N PHE A 37 8.33 -7.30 16.06
CA PHE A 37 8.36 -6.12 15.20
C PHE A 37 8.45 -4.87 16.09
N ASP A 38 9.64 -4.27 16.16
CA ASP A 38 9.82 -2.93 16.72
C ASP A 38 9.08 -1.91 15.82
N GLU A 39 8.52 -0.87 16.43
CA GLU A 39 7.95 0.33 15.79
C GLU A 39 8.87 1.04 14.76
N ASN A 40 10.12 0.63 14.63
CA ASN A 40 11.09 1.16 13.67
C ASN A 40 11.63 0.11 12.68
N PHE A 41 11.12 -1.12 12.68
CA PHE A 41 11.60 -2.15 11.76
C PHE A 41 11.15 -1.87 10.31
N LYS A 42 12.02 -1.18 9.56
CA LYS A 42 11.86 -0.99 8.11
C LYS A 42 12.57 -2.11 7.38
N LEU A 43 11.80 -2.99 6.76
CA LEU A 43 12.34 -3.98 5.84
C LEU A 43 12.53 -3.35 4.46
N THR A 44 13.71 -2.76 4.25
CA THR A 44 14.08 -2.29 2.90
C THR A 44 14.47 -3.51 2.07
N LEU A 45 13.46 -4.13 1.45
CA LEU A 45 13.67 -5.11 0.38
C LEU A 45 14.39 -4.42 -0.79
N ARG A 46 15.14 -5.20 -1.59
CA ARG A 46 15.96 -4.66 -2.71
C ARG A 46 15.17 -3.60 -3.48
N GLU A 47 15.63 -2.37 -3.45
CA GLU A 47 14.89 -1.22 -3.96
C GLU A 47 14.34 -1.48 -5.38
N VAL A 48 13.02 -1.50 -5.54
CA VAL A 48 12.42 -1.48 -6.89
C VAL A 48 12.45 -0.04 -7.34
N ARG A 49 13.42 0.27 -8.21
CA ARG A 49 13.44 1.50 -9.00
C ARG A 49 12.89 1.26 -10.38
N ALA A 50 12.00 2.14 -10.81
CA ALA A 50 11.38 2.09 -12.12
C ALA A 50 11.01 3.49 -12.59
N PRO A 51 11.07 3.79 -13.90
CA PRO A 51 10.57 5.06 -14.40
C PRO A 51 9.05 5.12 -14.18
N THR A 52 8.53 6.33 -13.92
CA THR A 52 7.08 6.51 -14.00
C THR A 52 6.63 6.50 -15.46
N PHE A 53 5.39 6.07 -15.68
CA PHE A 53 4.76 6.03 -17.00
C PHE A 53 4.11 7.37 -17.36
N THR A 54 3.65 8.12 -16.36
CA THR A 54 2.95 9.39 -16.56
C THR A 54 3.87 10.61 -16.44
N ASN A 55 5.09 10.47 -15.90
CA ASN A 55 6.04 11.57 -15.74
C ASN A 55 7.52 11.12 -15.86
N GLN A 56 8.05 11.13 -17.08
CA GLN A 56 9.39 10.60 -17.39
C GLN A 56 10.56 11.26 -16.64
N SER A 57 10.35 12.39 -15.96
CA SER A 57 11.36 13.01 -15.09
C SER A 57 11.46 12.36 -13.70
N LEU A 58 10.63 11.35 -13.43
CA LEU A 58 10.51 10.69 -12.14
C LEU A 58 10.79 9.19 -12.22
N ASP A 59 11.45 8.69 -11.19
CA ASP A 59 11.54 7.28 -10.82
C ASP A 59 10.68 6.99 -9.59
N ILE A 60 10.09 5.82 -9.56
CA ILE A 60 9.40 5.26 -8.41
C ILE A 60 10.37 4.47 -7.56
N ARG A 61 10.16 4.56 -6.24
CA ARG A 61 10.74 3.68 -5.24
C ARG A 61 9.65 3.05 -4.40
N LEU A 62 9.70 1.73 -4.25
CA LEU A 62 8.88 0.98 -3.31
C LEU A 62 9.71 0.51 -2.11
N ASP A 63 9.25 0.80 -0.91
CA ASP A 63 9.75 0.20 0.33
C ASP A 63 8.60 -0.42 1.13
N TRP A 64 8.90 -1.38 2.00
CA TRP A 64 7.91 -1.99 2.89
C TRP A 64 8.36 -1.88 4.34
N ALA A 65 7.40 -1.94 5.26
CA ALA A 65 7.62 -2.17 6.67
C ALA A 65 6.48 -3.02 7.21
N VAL A 66 6.76 -3.76 8.28
CA VAL A 66 5.78 -4.60 8.97
C VAL A 66 5.82 -4.21 10.44
N TYR A 67 4.64 -3.98 11.01
CA TYR A 67 4.45 -3.52 12.38
C TYR A 67 3.53 -4.48 13.13
N ASP A 68 3.68 -4.52 14.44
CA ASP A 68 2.66 -5.06 15.34
C ASP A 68 1.62 -3.96 15.65
N PRO A 69 0.36 -4.09 15.19
CA PRO A 69 -0.69 -3.12 15.47
C PRO A 69 -1.45 -3.42 16.77
N SER A 70 -1.08 -4.44 17.56
CA SER A 70 -1.86 -4.96 18.70
C SER A 70 -2.23 -3.90 19.75
N GLN A 71 -1.44 -2.84 19.90
CA GLN A 71 -1.70 -1.73 20.82
C GLN A 71 -2.50 -0.57 20.20
N SER A 72 -2.86 -0.68 18.92
CA SER A 72 -3.50 0.38 18.14
C SER A 72 -4.98 0.14 17.84
N ALA A 73 -5.55 -1.01 18.21
CA ALA A 73 -6.97 -1.31 18.05
C ALA A 73 -7.38 -2.52 18.89
N THR A 74 -8.67 -2.86 18.87
CA THR A 74 -9.18 -4.12 19.40
C THR A 74 -9.16 -5.20 18.31
N PHE A 75 -8.37 -6.25 18.51
CA PHE A 75 -8.32 -7.42 17.61
C PHE A 75 -8.91 -8.66 18.30
N PRO A 76 -9.56 -9.58 17.55
CA PRO A 76 -9.92 -10.90 18.06
C PRO A 76 -8.72 -11.64 18.64
N THR A 77 -8.91 -12.35 19.76
CA THR A 77 -7.84 -13.13 20.41
C THR A 77 -7.34 -14.30 19.57
N SER A 78 -8.09 -14.70 18.54
CA SER A 78 -7.75 -15.76 17.61
C SER A 78 -6.79 -15.33 16.51
N ILE A 79 -6.48 -14.03 16.39
CA ILE A 79 -5.60 -13.50 15.35
C ILE A 79 -4.37 -12.85 15.95
N ASN A 80 -3.24 -13.03 15.27
CA ASN A 80 -1.99 -12.37 15.58
C ASN A 80 -1.75 -11.28 14.54
N PRO A 81 -2.22 -10.03 14.78
CA PRO A 81 -2.32 -9.06 13.71
C PRO A 81 -0.94 -8.54 13.28
N ARG A 82 -0.82 -8.22 12.00
CA ARG A 82 0.33 -7.59 11.37
C ARG A 82 -0.15 -6.46 10.49
N LEU A 83 0.56 -5.35 10.53
CA LEU A 83 0.31 -4.19 9.68
C LEU A 83 1.46 -4.06 8.68
N ILE A 84 1.16 -4.30 7.41
CA ILE A 84 2.12 -4.11 6.32
C ILE A 84 1.92 -2.68 5.78
N ILE A 85 2.99 -1.90 5.74
CA ILE A 85 3.00 -0.55 5.15
C ILE A 85 3.89 -0.57 3.92
N LEU A 86 3.30 -0.30 2.76
CA LEU A 86 4.01 -0.02 1.52
C LEU A 86 4.20 1.49 1.36
N PHE A 87 5.44 1.91 1.17
CA PHE A 87 5.84 3.28 0.89
C PHE A 87 6.13 3.43 -0.61
N LEU A 88 5.36 4.28 -1.29
CA LEU A 88 5.56 4.64 -2.69
C LEU A 88 6.15 6.07 -2.76
N SER A 89 7.41 6.18 -3.19
CA SER A 89 8.14 7.45 -3.32
C SER A 89 8.46 7.74 -4.80
N PHE A 90 8.63 9.03 -5.17
CA PHE A 90 8.95 9.49 -6.53
C PHE A 90 10.21 10.39 -6.61
N HIS A 91 11.35 9.83 -6.99
CA HIS A 91 12.61 10.56 -7.06
C HIS A 91 12.79 11.21 -8.43
N GLN A 92 13.47 12.35 -8.53
CA GLN A 92 13.88 12.85 -9.84
C GLN A 92 15.01 11.98 -10.40
N VAL A 93 14.97 11.71 -11.71
CA VAL A 93 15.98 10.88 -12.38
C VAL A 93 17.38 11.51 -12.31
N ASP A 94 17.46 12.84 -12.42
CA ASP A 94 18.73 13.59 -12.54
C ASP A 94 19.16 14.32 -11.25
N ASP A 95 18.40 14.22 -10.16
CA ASP A 95 18.73 14.90 -8.89
C ASP A 95 18.99 13.86 -7.80
N SER A 96 20.25 13.74 -7.38
CA SER A 96 20.67 12.83 -6.31
C SER A 96 20.21 13.29 -4.92
N ASP A 97 19.74 14.54 -4.76
CA ASP A 97 19.62 15.16 -3.43
C ASP A 97 18.25 15.74 -3.11
N TYR A 98 17.30 15.80 -4.04
CA TYR A 98 15.96 16.31 -3.73
C TYR A 98 14.80 15.48 -4.28
N SER A 99 13.89 15.22 -3.36
CA SER A 99 12.47 14.98 -3.61
C SER A 99 11.91 15.76 -4.79
N ALA A 100 11.23 15.08 -5.71
CA ALA A 100 10.48 15.71 -6.79
C ALA A 100 9.61 16.88 -6.30
N LYS A 101 9.55 17.97 -7.09
CA LYS A 101 8.67 19.10 -6.78
C LYS A 101 7.24 18.60 -6.63
N ARG A 102 6.50 19.16 -5.65
CA ARG A 102 5.09 18.84 -5.30
C ARG A 102 4.14 18.65 -6.50
N TRP A 103 4.44 19.26 -7.65
CA TRP A 103 3.60 19.31 -8.85
C TRP A 103 3.97 18.28 -9.92
N GLN A 104 5.06 17.53 -9.73
CA GLN A 104 5.41 16.41 -10.60
C GLN A 104 4.61 15.19 -10.12
N HIS A 105 3.33 15.17 -10.49
CA HIS A 105 2.40 14.13 -10.06
C HIS A 105 2.49 12.91 -10.99
N THR A 106 2.45 11.72 -10.41
CA THR A 106 1.92 10.54 -11.08
C THR A 106 0.42 10.49 -10.89
N THR A 107 -0.30 9.87 -11.83
CA THR A 107 -1.75 9.74 -11.69
C THR A 107 -2.12 8.73 -10.60
N VAL A 108 -3.35 8.79 -10.09
CA VAL A 108 -3.82 7.83 -9.08
C VAL A 108 -3.81 6.41 -9.64
N GLU A 109 -4.15 6.26 -10.92
CA GLU A 109 -4.16 4.97 -11.63
C GLU A 109 -2.77 4.35 -11.69
N GLU A 110 -1.73 5.13 -11.96
CA GLU A 110 -0.36 4.63 -11.93
C GLU A 110 0.05 4.21 -10.51
N GLN A 111 -0.30 4.99 -9.50
CA GLN A 111 -0.01 4.64 -8.10
C GLN A 111 -0.69 3.33 -7.71
N GLU A 112 -1.98 3.18 -8.02
CA GLU A 112 -2.73 1.96 -7.75
C GLU A 112 -2.21 0.76 -8.53
N ALA A 113 -1.77 0.96 -9.79
CA ALA A 113 -1.13 -0.09 -10.58
C ALA A 113 0.16 -0.63 -9.93
N TRP A 114 1.02 0.27 -9.44
CA TRP A 114 2.23 -0.10 -8.70
C TRP A 114 1.89 -0.82 -7.39
N VAL A 115 0.91 -0.33 -6.65
CA VAL A 115 0.47 -0.92 -5.39
C VAL A 115 -0.15 -2.30 -5.61
N TYR A 116 -0.97 -2.46 -6.64
CA TYR A 116 -1.54 -3.75 -7.03
C TYR A 116 -0.45 -4.75 -7.41
N SER A 117 0.49 -4.32 -8.24
CA SER A 117 1.62 -5.16 -8.66
C SER A 117 2.54 -5.51 -7.49
N ALA A 118 2.67 -4.62 -6.51
CA ALA A 118 3.46 -4.84 -5.30
C ALA A 118 2.79 -5.78 -4.30
N LEU A 119 1.53 -5.52 -3.93
CA LEU A 119 0.77 -6.28 -2.93
C LEU A 119 0.19 -7.58 -3.49
N GLY A 120 -0.01 -7.65 -4.80
CA GLY A 120 -0.66 -8.78 -5.45
C GLY A 120 -2.15 -8.89 -5.11
N LYS A 121 -2.81 -9.89 -5.71
CA LYS A 121 -4.24 -10.13 -5.55
C LYS A 121 -4.65 -10.41 -4.10
N GLN A 122 -3.79 -11.09 -3.35
CA GLN A 122 -4.05 -11.47 -1.97
C GLN A 122 -4.31 -10.24 -1.11
N TRP A 123 -3.40 -9.25 -1.12
CA TRP A 123 -3.45 -8.15 -0.17
C TRP A 123 -4.10 -6.87 -0.71
N PHE A 124 -4.09 -6.64 -2.02
CA PHE A 124 -4.53 -5.34 -2.58
C PHE A 124 -5.97 -4.99 -2.23
N ASP A 125 -6.89 -5.94 -2.31
CA ASP A 125 -8.32 -5.69 -2.08
C ASP A 125 -8.62 -5.33 -0.62
N TYR A 126 -7.68 -5.62 0.29
CA TYR A 126 -7.73 -5.26 1.71
C TYR A 126 -7.00 -3.96 2.02
N ALA A 127 -6.30 -3.37 1.06
CA ALA A 127 -5.46 -2.21 1.29
C ALA A 127 -6.22 -0.89 1.45
N TYR A 128 -5.57 0.03 2.15
CA TYR A 128 -5.99 1.41 2.37
C TYR A 128 -4.88 2.36 1.94
N ARG A 129 -5.25 3.48 1.33
CA ARG A 129 -4.35 4.62 1.11
C ARG A 129 -4.41 5.56 2.30
N ILE A 130 -3.25 5.97 2.80
CA ILE A 130 -3.15 6.97 3.87
C ILE A 130 -2.74 8.31 3.27
N GLN A 131 -3.62 9.29 3.38
CA GLN A 131 -3.34 10.67 3.02
C GLN A 131 -3.05 11.47 4.29
N THR A 132 -1.80 11.86 4.48
CA THR A 132 -1.42 12.70 5.63
C THR A 132 -1.38 14.17 5.24
N SER A 133 -1.56 15.07 6.21
CA SER A 133 -1.43 16.51 5.98
C SER A 133 -0.09 16.86 5.32
N ARG A 134 1.00 16.20 5.75
CA ARG A 134 2.34 16.39 5.19
C ARG A 134 2.47 15.83 3.78
N SER A 135 1.78 14.73 3.43
CA SER A 135 1.78 14.20 2.06
C SER A 135 1.16 15.18 1.06
N LEU A 136 0.28 16.08 1.52
CA LEU A 136 -0.32 17.11 0.67
C LEU A 136 0.62 18.29 0.40
N VAL A 137 1.56 18.60 1.29
CA VAL A 137 2.36 19.84 1.24
C VAL A 137 3.87 19.62 1.10
N ARG A 138 4.37 18.41 1.39
CA ARG A 138 5.77 18.02 1.27
C ARG A 138 5.86 16.73 0.46
N TYR A 139 7.00 16.55 -0.20
CA TYR A 139 7.31 15.26 -0.77
C TYR A 139 7.56 14.25 0.34
N ARG A 140 6.61 13.34 0.49
CA ARG A 140 6.66 12.20 1.38
C ARG A 140 6.14 10.99 0.62
N PRO A 141 6.63 9.78 0.94
CA PRO A 141 6.07 8.58 0.36
C PRO A 141 4.55 8.54 0.58
N THR A 142 3.80 8.21 -0.46
CA THR A 142 2.40 7.81 -0.29
C THR A 142 2.40 6.47 0.40
N ARG A 143 1.61 6.32 1.46
CA ARG A 143 1.56 5.09 2.25
C ARG A 143 0.31 4.32 1.90
N PHE A 144 0.49 3.04 1.67
CA PHE A 144 -0.58 2.07 1.50
C PHE A 144 -0.43 1.02 2.59
N VAL A 145 -1.52 0.69 3.27
CA VAL A 145 -1.49 -0.23 4.39
C VAL A 145 -2.46 -1.37 4.20
N VAL A 146 -2.06 -2.55 4.66
CA VAL A 146 -2.91 -3.75 4.68
C VAL A 146 -2.69 -4.47 6.00
N PHE A 147 -3.78 -5.01 6.55
CA PHE A 147 -3.74 -5.85 7.73
C PHE A 147 -3.74 -7.31 7.30
N ALA A 148 -2.89 -8.11 7.93
CA ALA A 148 -2.84 -9.55 7.74
C ALA A 148 -2.56 -10.24 9.07
N ASP A 149 -2.88 -11.52 9.19
CA ASP A 149 -2.42 -12.34 10.32
C ASP A 149 -1.00 -12.89 10.08
N ASP A 150 -0.53 -13.75 10.98
CA ASP A 150 0.78 -14.41 10.88
C ASP A 150 0.82 -15.50 9.78
N ALA A 151 -0.32 -16.00 9.31
CA ALA A 151 -0.41 -16.82 8.11
C ALA A 151 -0.39 -15.99 6.81
N GLY A 152 -0.48 -14.66 6.92
CA GLY A 152 -0.56 -13.74 5.79
C GLY A 152 -1.97 -13.57 5.22
N GLU A 153 -2.99 -14.08 5.90
CA GLU A 153 -4.38 -13.90 5.50
C GLU A 153 -4.84 -12.47 5.78
N PRO A 154 -5.29 -11.73 4.75
CA PRO A 154 -5.63 -10.33 4.89
C PRO A 154 -7.00 -10.13 5.54
N PHE A 155 -7.15 -9.03 6.27
CA PHE A 155 -8.43 -8.63 6.85
C PHE A 155 -8.61 -7.10 6.85
N LEU A 156 -9.85 -6.63 7.05
CA LEU A 156 -10.15 -5.20 7.10
C LEU A 156 -9.68 -4.58 8.42
N ALA A 157 -9.35 -3.30 8.37
CA ALA A 157 -8.95 -2.59 9.59
C ALA A 157 -10.09 -2.59 10.61
N PRO A 158 -9.81 -2.81 11.91
CA PRO A 158 -10.80 -2.58 12.96
C PRO A 158 -11.33 -1.14 12.93
N GLU A 159 -12.61 -0.96 13.29
CA GLU A 159 -13.25 0.36 13.29
C GLU A 159 -12.54 1.34 14.24
N ASP A 160 -12.04 0.84 15.37
CA ASP A 160 -11.34 1.58 16.41
C ASP A 160 -9.82 1.73 16.17
N PHE A 161 -9.31 1.34 14.99
CA PHE A 161 -7.87 1.42 14.72
C PHE A 161 -7.34 2.87 14.75
N ASN A 162 -6.27 3.06 15.50
CA ASN A 162 -5.54 4.31 15.60
C ASN A 162 -4.61 4.52 14.39
N TRP A 163 -5.11 5.25 13.40
CA TRP A 163 -4.40 5.53 12.14
C TRP A 163 -3.12 6.36 12.30
N MET A 164 -2.82 6.89 13.48
CA MET A 164 -1.53 7.57 13.73
C MET A 164 -0.34 6.63 13.56
N LEU A 165 -0.48 5.34 13.88
CA LEU A 165 0.56 4.34 13.64
C LEU A 165 0.89 4.27 12.13
N ALA A 166 -0.13 4.11 11.29
CA ALA A 166 0.01 4.03 9.84
C ALA A 166 0.51 5.33 9.20
N SER A 167 0.15 6.49 9.77
CA SER A 167 0.52 7.81 9.26
C SER A 167 1.87 8.32 9.76
N GLY A 168 2.51 7.63 10.72
CA GLY A 168 3.76 8.07 11.34
C GLY A 168 3.54 9.31 12.19
N ASN A 169 2.48 9.28 13.00
CA ASN A 169 2.07 10.31 13.94
C ASN A 169 1.67 11.65 13.28
N ASP A 170 1.17 11.60 12.04
CA ASP A 170 0.64 12.77 11.33
C ASP A 170 -0.90 12.66 11.22
N PRO A 171 -1.67 13.73 11.44
CA PRO A 171 -3.09 13.73 11.09
C PRO A 171 -3.31 13.23 9.65
N SER A 172 -4.20 12.25 9.51
CA SER A 172 -4.39 11.55 8.26
C SER A 172 -5.84 11.17 8.00
N VAL A 173 -6.15 11.02 6.72
CA VAL A 173 -7.39 10.44 6.20
C VAL A 173 -7.03 9.10 5.59
N ARG A 174 -7.79 8.06 5.94
CA ARG A 174 -7.73 6.77 5.26
C ARG A 174 -8.70 6.77 4.09
N LEU A 175 -8.29 6.18 2.98
CA LEU A 175 -9.14 5.93 1.83
C LEU A 175 -9.05 4.45 1.50
N LYS A 176 -10.17 3.73 1.57
CA LYS A 176 -10.22 2.34 1.15
C LYS A 176 -9.95 2.26 -0.36
N LEU A 177 -9.00 1.42 -0.77
CA LEU A 177 -8.79 1.16 -2.20
C LEU A 177 -9.94 0.31 -2.74
N ARG A 178 -10.34 0.57 -3.98
CA ARG A 178 -11.41 -0.19 -4.64
C ARG A 178 -10.91 -1.63 -4.86
N PRO A 179 -11.59 -2.65 -4.30
CA PRO A 179 -11.26 -4.03 -4.60
C PRO A 179 -11.36 -4.29 -6.10
N ARG A 180 -10.41 -5.06 -6.62
CA ARG A 180 -10.36 -5.46 -8.04
C ARG A 180 -10.91 -6.86 -8.25
N HIS A 181 -10.82 -7.71 -7.23
CA HIS A 181 -11.32 -9.08 -7.23
C HIS A 181 -12.16 -9.32 -5.95
N PRO A 182 -13.18 -8.48 -5.67
CA PRO A 182 -13.93 -8.61 -4.42
C PRO A 182 -14.61 -9.97 -4.32
N THR A 183 -14.45 -10.61 -3.16
CA THR A 183 -15.31 -11.73 -2.77
C THR A 183 -16.62 -11.18 -2.21
N HIS A 184 -17.70 -11.97 -2.30
CA HIS A 184 -18.98 -11.59 -1.69
C HIS A 184 -18.83 -11.28 -0.19
N GLU A 185 -17.98 -12.03 0.51
CA GLU A 185 -17.68 -11.79 1.93
C GLU A 185 -17.02 -10.43 2.16
N LEU A 186 -16.04 -10.06 1.33
CA LEU A 186 -15.38 -8.76 1.40
C LEU A 186 -16.37 -7.62 1.11
N GLU A 187 -17.26 -7.78 0.13
CA GLU A 187 -18.27 -6.77 -0.18
C GLU A 187 -19.22 -6.53 1.01
N GLN A 188 -19.71 -7.60 1.63
CA GLN A 188 -20.56 -7.49 2.82
C GLN A 188 -19.83 -6.86 4.01
N ALA A 189 -18.56 -7.22 4.21
CA ALA A 189 -17.73 -6.63 5.25
C ALA A 189 -17.53 -5.12 5.03
N LEU A 190 -17.22 -4.69 3.80
CA LEU A 190 -17.04 -3.27 3.46
C LEU A 190 -18.31 -2.45 3.67
N LEU A 191 -19.48 -3.02 3.34
CA LEU A 191 -20.77 -2.38 3.62
C LEU A 191 -21.01 -2.21 5.13
N THR A 192 -20.60 -3.19 5.93
CA THR A 192 -20.79 -3.20 7.38
C THR A 192 -19.94 -2.13 8.07
N VAL A 193 -18.68 -1.97 7.64
CA VAL A 193 -17.74 -1.01 8.25
C VAL A 193 -17.82 0.40 7.63
N GLY A 194 -18.66 0.60 6.62
CA GLY A 194 -18.81 1.89 5.95
C GLY A 194 -17.61 2.32 5.09
N ASP A 195 -16.64 1.44 4.86
CA ASP A 195 -15.50 1.64 3.96
C ASP A 195 -15.91 1.43 2.50
N VAL A 196 -17.03 2.04 2.09
CA VAL A 196 -17.55 1.93 0.73
C VAL A 196 -16.72 2.83 -0.17
N THR A 197 -15.99 2.24 -1.11
CA THR A 197 -15.26 3.03 -2.12
C THR A 197 -16.27 3.78 -2.95
N SER A 198 -16.15 5.11 -3.04
CA SER A 198 -17.02 5.95 -3.86
C SER A 198 -17.08 5.39 -5.28
N VAL A 199 -18.24 4.89 -5.69
CA VAL A 199 -18.50 4.40 -7.04
C VAL A 199 -18.40 5.59 -7.99
N PRO A 200 -17.45 5.67 -8.94
CA PRO A 200 -17.72 6.40 -10.16
C PRO A 200 -18.63 5.47 -10.97
N GLY A 201 -19.93 5.76 -10.96
CA GLY A 201 -20.84 5.13 -11.91
C GLY A 201 -20.37 5.42 -13.33
N PRO A 202 -20.60 4.52 -14.30
CA PRO A 202 -20.33 4.85 -15.70
C PRO A 202 -21.20 6.07 -16.07
N THR A 203 -20.55 7.14 -16.50
CA THR A 203 -21.18 8.23 -17.27
C THR A 203 -21.59 7.72 -18.64
#